data_AF-A0A9W7ST43-F1
#
_entry.id   AF-A0A9W7ST43-F1
#
_cell.length_a   1.000
_cell.length_b   1.000
_cell.length_c   1.000
_cell.angle_alpha   90.00
_cell.angle_beta   90.00
_cell.angle_gamma   90.00
#
_symmetry.space_group_name_H-M   'P 1'
#
loop_
_entity.id
_entity.type
_entity.pdbx_description
1 polymer ?
#
loop_
_entity_poly.entity_id
_entity_poly.type
_entity_poly.pdbx_seq_one_letter_code
_entity_poly.pdbx_strand_id
1 'polypeptide(L)'
;MTVNHSLVGKVYDPPPDSSCASHHNVLARSFHQTHGGMFWAKIFAIATTASLASALAMHQARAKTSLGTFYAYGRGGAMPLFYADGQAYLGWTPPAGAKEATNVTFVEDDNGDWIARPANSSFQKNWTTPRLFIDTTPGAFISAGFTEATNTSVTTTGFMMFGTLAMWKSNDGKLQSLWYAANTTQEGLYHLKWNVDNTIEDDATPVALKNVQYKHGMH
;
A
#
# COMPACT_ATOMS: atom_id res chain seq x y z
N MET A 1 -8.67 -54.53 -14.21
CA MET A 1 -9.61 -53.73 -15.02
C MET A 1 -9.00 -52.36 -15.20
N THR A 2 -8.53 -52.09 -16.42
CA THR A 2 -7.84 -50.86 -16.81
C THR A 2 -8.86 -49.93 -17.42
N VAL A 3 -8.91 -48.67 -16.98
CA VAL A 3 -9.60 -47.60 -17.72
C VAL A 3 -8.72 -46.36 -17.72
N ASN A 4 -8.12 -46.10 -18.89
CA ASN A 4 -7.48 -44.85 -19.28
C ASN A 4 -8.56 -43.84 -19.65
N HIS A 5 -8.46 -42.59 -19.19
CA HIS A 5 -9.06 -41.45 -19.90
C HIS A 5 -8.11 -40.25 -19.85
N SER A 6 -7.55 -39.95 -21.02
CA SER A 6 -6.72 -38.79 -21.35
C SER A 6 -7.64 -37.63 -21.74
N LEU A 7 -7.37 -36.43 -21.20
CA LEU A 7 -7.86 -35.17 -21.78
C LEU A 7 -6.71 -34.17 -21.89
N VAL A 8 -6.54 -33.68 -23.11
CA VAL A 8 -5.49 -32.83 -23.66
C VAL A 8 -6.08 -31.45 -23.96
N GLY A 9 -5.28 -30.39 -23.77
CA GLY A 9 -5.46 -29.06 -24.38
C GLY A 9 -5.57 -27.92 -23.36
N LYS A 10 -4.91 -26.77 -23.49
CA LYS A 10 -4.09 -26.19 -24.57
C LYS A 10 -3.00 -25.30 -23.97
N VAL A 11 -1.81 -25.34 -24.56
CA VAL A 11 -0.68 -24.42 -24.33
C VAL A 11 -0.91 -23.17 -25.20
N TYR A 12 -0.68 -21.99 -24.62
CA TYR A 12 -0.71 -20.71 -25.33
C TYR A 12 0.73 -20.33 -25.72
N ASP A 13 0.99 -20.23 -27.03
CA ASP A 13 2.24 -19.70 -27.58
C ASP A 13 2.12 -18.18 -27.81
N PRO A 14 3.08 -17.35 -27.37
CA PRO A 14 3.17 -15.95 -27.76
C PRO A 14 3.85 -15.77 -29.14
N PRO A 15 3.47 -14.76 -29.94
CA PRO A 15 4.06 -14.48 -31.25
C PRO A 15 5.46 -13.85 -31.17
N PRO A 16 6.27 -13.98 -32.26
CA PRO A 16 7.69 -13.70 -32.26
C PRO A 16 8.07 -12.20 -32.34
N ASP A 17 9.22 -11.97 -31.75
CA ASP A 17 10.18 -10.88 -31.78
C ASP A 17 10.44 -10.25 -33.16
N SER A 18 10.57 -8.91 -33.17
CA SER A 18 11.19 -8.14 -34.26
C SER A 18 12.39 -7.36 -33.73
N SER A 19 13.56 -7.98 -33.89
CA SER A 19 14.87 -7.32 -33.84
C SER A 19 15.17 -6.64 -35.17
N CYS A 20 15.51 -5.35 -35.16
CA CYS A 20 16.28 -4.72 -36.23
C CYS A 20 17.47 -3.99 -35.62
N ALA A 21 18.66 -4.51 -35.93
CA ALA A 21 19.97 -4.02 -35.53
C ALA A 21 20.42 -2.78 -36.33
N SER A 22 21.55 -2.22 -35.86
CA SER A 22 22.68 -1.74 -36.68
C SER A 22 22.51 -0.35 -37.34
N HIS A 23 23.49 0.57 -37.44
CA HIS A 23 24.94 0.56 -37.24
C HIS A 23 25.46 2.01 -36.98
N HIS A 24 26.60 2.05 -36.29
CA HIS A 24 27.75 2.97 -36.33
C HIS A 24 27.79 4.18 -37.29
N ASN A 25 28.16 5.31 -36.69
CA ASN A 25 29.07 6.39 -37.11
C ASN A 25 29.49 6.47 -38.60
N VAL A 26 29.17 7.61 -39.23
CA VAL A 26 29.89 8.10 -40.43
C VAL A 26 30.33 9.55 -40.23
N LEU A 27 31.62 9.73 -40.52
CA LEU A 27 32.45 10.93 -40.40
C LEU A 27 31.98 12.08 -41.31
N ALA A 28 31.92 13.29 -40.76
CA ALA A 28 31.83 14.51 -41.54
C ALA A 28 33.20 14.80 -42.21
N ARG A 29 33.30 14.56 -43.52
CA ARG A 29 34.40 15.06 -44.36
C ARG A 29 34.07 16.46 -44.83
N SER A 30 35.02 17.37 -44.67
CA SER A 30 34.98 18.70 -45.27
C SER A 30 35.18 18.61 -46.78
N PHE A 31 34.50 19.49 -47.52
CA PHE A 31 34.90 19.87 -48.86
C PHE A 31 34.79 21.38 -48.99
N HIS A 32 35.88 21.96 -49.48
CA HIS A 32 36.14 23.38 -49.67
C HIS A 32 36.33 23.57 -51.18
N GLN A 33 35.55 24.44 -51.83
CA GLN A 33 35.84 25.13 -53.10
C GLN A 33 34.62 25.99 -53.48
N THR A 34 34.65 27.32 -53.35
CA THR A 34 35.21 28.37 -54.23
C THR A 34 34.27 28.89 -55.33
N HIS A 35 34.00 30.20 -55.22
CA HIS A 35 33.73 31.21 -56.24
C HIS A 35 32.53 31.09 -57.20
N GLY A 36 31.66 32.11 -57.10
CA GLY A 36 31.14 32.81 -58.27
C GLY A 36 29.62 32.93 -58.36
N GLY A 37 29.11 34.16 -58.36
CA GLY A 37 27.79 34.48 -58.93
C GLY A 37 26.77 35.05 -57.95
N MET A 38 26.75 36.39 -57.85
CA MET A 38 25.63 37.17 -57.30
C MET A 38 24.33 36.85 -58.03
N PHE A 39 23.26 36.48 -57.34
CA PHE A 39 21.90 36.91 -57.69
C PHE A 39 21.00 36.90 -56.45
N TRP A 40 20.26 37.99 -56.30
CA TRP A 40 19.43 38.39 -55.18
C TRP A 40 18.50 37.30 -54.63
N ALA A 41 18.58 37.02 -53.33
CA ALA A 41 17.52 36.35 -52.59
C ALA A 41 17.24 37.10 -51.29
N LYS A 42 15.95 37.39 -51.12
CA LYS A 42 15.35 38.28 -50.14
C LYS A 42 15.65 37.83 -48.71
N ILE A 43 15.97 38.82 -47.86
CA ILE A 43 16.04 38.69 -46.41
C ILE A 43 14.69 38.17 -45.90
N PHE A 44 14.67 36.95 -45.37
CA PHE A 44 13.67 36.47 -44.43
C PHE A 44 14.43 35.82 -43.27
N ALA A 45 14.89 36.66 -42.34
CA ALA A 45 15.46 36.18 -41.08
C ALA A 45 14.31 35.75 -40.16
N ILE A 46 13.94 34.47 -40.18
CA ILE A 46 13.09 33.88 -39.16
C ILE A 46 13.99 33.62 -37.95
N ALA A 47 14.00 34.57 -37.01
CA ALA A 47 14.64 34.40 -35.72
C ALA A 47 13.81 33.43 -34.87
N THR A 48 14.17 32.15 -34.85
CA THR A 48 13.66 31.19 -33.88
C THR A 48 14.27 31.50 -32.51
N THR A 49 13.52 32.16 -31.64
CA THR A 49 13.87 32.29 -30.23
C THR A 49 13.64 30.94 -29.55
N ALA A 50 14.72 30.32 -29.08
CA ALA A 50 14.66 29.15 -28.22
C ALA A 50 14.12 29.57 -26.83
N SER A 51 12.94 29.11 -26.46
CA SER A 51 12.42 29.24 -25.10
C SER A 51 12.99 28.13 -24.22
N LEU A 52 13.94 28.47 -23.34
CA LEU A 52 14.34 27.63 -22.21
C LEU A 52 13.25 27.71 -21.13
N ALA A 53 12.29 26.79 -21.14
CA ALA A 53 11.39 26.58 -20.00
C ALA A 53 12.16 25.82 -18.91
N SER A 54 12.59 26.52 -17.85
CA SER A 54 13.07 25.86 -16.64
C SER A 54 11.87 25.27 -15.89
N ALA A 55 11.67 23.95 -16.00
CA ALA A 55 10.69 23.24 -15.19
C ALA A 55 11.19 23.17 -13.74
N LEU A 56 10.78 24.12 -12.90
CA LEU A 56 10.83 23.96 -11.46
C LEU A 56 9.82 22.87 -11.10
N ALA A 57 10.32 21.67 -10.78
CA ALA A 57 9.51 20.65 -10.16
C ALA A 57 9.10 21.14 -8.77
N MET A 58 7.93 21.79 -8.68
CA MET A 58 7.26 21.99 -7.41
C MET A 58 6.88 20.62 -6.85
N HIS A 59 7.71 20.09 -5.96
CA HIS A 59 7.31 18.99 -5.08
C HIS A 59 6.18 19.52 -4.20
N GLN A 60 4.93 19.32 -4.62
CA GLN A 60 3.81 19.50 -3.70
C GLN A 60 3.85 18.33 -2.71
N ALA A 61 4.12 18.63 -1.45
CA ALA A 61 3.87 17.69 -0.37
C ALA A 61 2.39 17.28 -0.46
N ARG A 62 2.12 15.98 -0.61
CA ARG A 62 0.75 15.49 -0.70
C ARG A 62 0.11 15.76 0.67
N ALA A 63 -1.15 16.20 0.67
CA ALA A 63 -1.85 16.34 1.93
C ALA A 63 -2.03 14.95 2.54
N LYS A 64 -1.59 14.76 3.79
CA LYS A 64 -1.83 13.54 4.54
C LYS A 64 -3.33 13.26 4.60
N THR A 65 -3.75 12.06 4.21
CA THR A 65 -5.18 11.72 4.11
C THR A 65 -5.66 11.13 5.43
N SER A 66 -6.61 11.78 6.10
CA SER A 66 -7.22 11.22 7.31
C SER A 66 -8.09 10.01 6.95
N LEU A 67 -7.80 8.86 7.56
CA LEU A 67 -8.53 7.61 7.33
C LEU A 67 -9.56 7.33 8.42
N GLY A 68 -9.38 7.91 9.62
CA GLY A 68 -10.28 7.79 10.76
C GLY A 68 -10.00 6.55 11.63
N THR A 69 -11.00 6.15 12.41
CA THR A 69 -10.92 4.95 13.28
C THR A 69 -11.45 3.75 12.53
N PHE A 70 -10.83 2.59 12.73
CA PHE A 70 -11.29 1.33 12.15
C PHE A 70 -11.99 0.44 13.18
N TYR A 71 -12.90 -0.36 12.65
CA TYR A 71 -13.68 -1.34 13.40
C TYR A 71 -13.64 -2.67 12.65
N ALA A 72 -13.43 -3.76 13.37
CA ALA A 72 -13.55 -5.10 12.84
C ALA A 72 -15.02 -5.52 12.85
N TYR A 73 -15.50 -5.98 11.71
CA TYR A 73 -16.83 -6.52 11.51
C TYR A 73 -16.73 -8.03 11.24
N GLY A 74 -17.35 -8.81 12.12
CA GLY A 74 -17.43 -10.26 12.02
C GLY A 74 -18.59 -10.82 12.84
N ARG A 75 -18.41 -12.01 13.41
CA ARG A 75 -19.41 -12.63 14.30
C ARG A 75 -19.39 -11.94 15.67
N GLY A 76 -20.22 -10.92 15.84
CA GLY A 76 -20.32 -10.17 17.12
C GLY A 76 -20.46 -8.65 16.99
N GLY A 77 -20.47 -8.09 15.78
CA GLY A 77 -20.66 -6.66 15.55
C GLY A 77 -19.36 -5.90 15.28
N ALA A 78 -19.39 -4.58 15.47
CA ALA A 78 -18.30 -3.66 15.16
C ALA A 78 -17.39 -3.45 16.38
N MET A 79 -16.22 -4.10 16.41
CA MET A 79 -15.23 -3.97 17.48
C MET A 79 -14.19 -2.91 17.11
N PRO A 80 -13.93 -1.89 17.95
CA PRO A 80 -12.95 -0.86 17.60
C PRO A 80 -11.53 -1.45 17.61
N LEU A 81 -10.72 -1.01 16.66
CA LEU A 81 -9.28 -1.25 16.63
C LEU A 81 -8.56 -0.25 17.54
N PHE A 82 -7.71 -0.76 18.43
CA PHE A 82 -6.91 0.08 19.32
C PHE A 82 -5.48 -0.45 19.46
N TYR A 83 -4.60 0.43 19.94
CA TYR A 83 -3.20 0.12 20.24
C TYR A 83 -3.09 -0.35 21.69
N ALA A 84 -2.34 -1.43 21.94
CA ALA A 84 -1.82 -1.75 23.25
C ALA A 84 -0.40 -2.35 23.15
N ASP A 85 0.58 -1.72 23.81
CA ASP A 85 1.98 -2.14 23.89
C ASP A 85 2.60 -2.58 22.54
N GLY A 86 2.31 -1.86 21.46
CA GLY A 86 2.83 -2.14 20.11
C GLY A 86 2.01 -3.13 19.28
N GLN A 87 0.95 -3.72 19.83
CA GLN A 87 0.09 -4.66 19.13
C GLN A 87 -1.29 -4.07 18.82
N ALA A 88 -1.92 -4.62 17.78
CA ALA A 88 -3.27 -4.28 17.36
C ALA A 88 -4.29 -5.19 18.04
N TYR A 89 -5.23 -4.59 18.78
CA TYR A 89 -6.30 -5.29 19.46
C TYR A 89 -7.68 -4.82 18.97
N LEU A 90 -8.64 -5.72 19.09
CA LEU A 90 -10.05 -5.46 18.82
C LEU A 90 -10.84 -5.66 20.12
N GLY A 91 -11.60 -4.64 20.53
CA GLY A 91 -12.39 -4.69 21.75
C GLY A 91 -12.49 -3.35 22.46
N TRP A 92 -13.14 -3.31 23.62
CA TRP A 92 -13.43 -2.08 24.35
C TRP A 92 -12.60 -1.89 25.61
N THR A 93 -11.95 -2.97 26.08
CA THR A 93 -11.15 -2.96 27.28
C THR A 93 -9.74 -3.42 26.91
N PRO A 94 -8.69 -2.69 27.33
CA PRO A 94 -7.32 -3.10 27.06
C PRO A 94 -6.98 -4.41 27.79
N PRO A 95 -5.97 -5.16 27.31
CA PRO A 95 -5.51 -6.38 27.99
C PRO A 95 -5.01 -6.07 29.41
N ALA A 96 -5.25 -7.00 30.33
CA ALA A 96 -4.73 -6.90 31.69
C ALA A 96 -3.20 -6.77 31.69
N GLY A 97 -2.69 -5.74 32.36
CA GLY A 97 -1.25 -5.47 32.45
C GLY A 97 -0.65 -4.67 31.30
N ALA A 98 -1.46 -4.20 30.34
CA ALA A 98 -0.99 -3.27 29.31
C ALA A 98 -0.40 -2.02 29.96
N LYS A 99 0.81 -1.62 29.55
CA LYS A 99 1.45 -0.40 30.07
C LYS A 99 0.92 0.82 29.35
N GLU A 100 0.71 0.69 28.06
CA GLU A 100 0.21 1.73 27.17
C GLU A 100 -0.92 1.16 26.33
N ALA A 101 -2.12 1.73 26.45
CA ALA A 101 -3.24 1.38 25.61
C ALA A 101 -4.07 2.61 25.25
N THR A 102 -4.43 2.75 23.98
CA THR A 102 -5.17 3.91 23.50
C THR A 102 -5.91 3.60 22.20
N ASN A 103 -7.09 4.20 22.04
CA ASN A 103 -7.78 4.20 20.76
C ASN A 103 -6.96 4.97 19.74
N VAL A 104 -6.95 4.50 18.49
CA VAL A 104 -6.18 5.14 17.42
C VAL A 104 -7.07 5.58 16.26
N THR A 105 -6.67 6.67 15.62
CA THR A 105 -7.08 7.04 14.27
C THR A 105 -5.90 6.86 13.34
N PHE A 106 -6.16 6.66 12.05
CA PHE A 106 -5.13 6.52 11.05
C PHE A 106 -5.09 7.71 10.11
N VAL A 107 -3.89 7.99 9.65
CA VAL A 107 -3.59 8.97 8.61
C VAL A 107 -2.65 8.29 7.62
N GLU A 108 -2.95 8.39 6.33
CA GLU A 108 -2.04 7.97 5.27
C GLU A 108 -0.98 9.05 5.04
N ASP A 109 0.29 8.66 5.04
CA ASP A 109 1.40 9.55 4.69
C ASP A 109 1.69 9.57 3.18
N ASP A 110 2.72 10.31 2.78
CA ASP A 110 3.08 10.47 1.36
C ASP A 110 3.60 9.19 0.71
N ASN A 111 4.04 8.22 1.50
CA ASN A 111 4.52 6.90 1.05
C ASN A 111 3.38 5.87 0.99
N GLY A 112 2.17 6.24 1.40
CA GLY A 112 1.05 5.31 1.55
C GLY A 112 1.11 4.49 2.84
N ASP A 113 1.97 4.86 3.80
CA ASP A 113 2.01 4.21 5.11
C ASP A 113 0.83 4.67 5.95
N TRP A 114 0.23 3.75 6.70
CA TRP A 114 -0.87 4.06 7.61
C TRP A 114 -0.33 4.37 8.99
N ILE A 115 -0.28 5.66 9.34
CA ILE A 115 0.27 6.16 10.60
C ILE A 115 -0.81 6.22 11.66
N ALA A 116 -0.60 5.53 12.77
CA ALA A 116 -1.49 5.58 13.93
C ALA A 116 -1.31 6.89 14.71
N ARG A 117 -2.42 7.46 15.15
CA ARG A 117 -2.50 8.66 15.99
C ARG A 117 -3.38 8.35 17.19
N PRO A 118 -2.94 8.64 18.42
CA PRO A 118 -3.74 8.34 19.58
C PRO A 118 -4.89 9.35 19.62
N ALA A 119 -6.10 8.84 19.86
CA ALA A 119 -7.29 9.68 20.01
C ALA A 119 -7.22 10.53 21.28
N ASN A 120 -6.46 10.08 22.29
CA ASN A 120 -6.25 10.80 23.55
C ASN A 120 -5.04 11.74 23.45
N SER A 121 -5.25 13.03 23.70
CA SER A 121 -4.20 14.07 23.68
C SER A 121 -3.10 13.87 24.72
N SER A 122 -3.38 13.19 25.84
CA SER A 122 -2.35 12.87 26.85
C SER A 122 -1.29 11.88 26.32
N PHE A 123 -1.67 11.00 25.40
CA PHE A 123 -0.73 10.08 24.74
C PHE A 123 0.12 10.77 23.67
N GLN A 124 -0.36 11.88 23.08
CA GLN A 124 0.31 12.54 21.96
C GLN A 124 1.71 13.05 22.30
N LYS A 125 2.00 13.36 23.57
CA LYS A 125 3.30 13.92 23.98
C LYS A 125 4.45 12.93 23.82
N ASN A 126 4.20 11.64 24.02
CA ASN A 126 5.21 10.57 23.94
C ASN A 126 4.97 9.63 22.75
N TRP A 127 4.04 9.98 21.86
CA TRP A 127 3.65 9.14 20.74
C TRP A 127 4.65 9.23 19.60
N THR A 128 5.31 8.10 19.30
CA THR A 128 6.40 8.03 18.32
C THR A 128 5.94 7.98 16.86
N THR A 129 4.62 7.92 16.61
CA THR A 129 3.97 7.89 15.28
C THR A 129 4.09 6.56 14.52
N PRO A 130 3.69 5.43 15.13
CA PRO A 130 3.96 4.12 14.56
C PRO A 130 3.06 3.84 13.37
N ARG A 131 3.60 3.07 12.43
CA ARG A 131 2.92 2.54 11.25
C ARG A 131 2.20 1.25 11.61
N LEU A 132 1.01 1.03 11.05
CA LEU A 132 0.42 -0.30 11.01
C LEU A 132 1.37 -1.25 10.27
N PHE A 133 1.54 -2.46 10.79
CA PHE A 133 2.24 -3.52 10.07
C PHE A 133 1.47 -4.84 10.08
N ILE A 134 1.76 -5.64 9.06
CA ILE A 134 1.42 -7.07 8.95
C ILE A 134 2.69 -7.85 8.60
N ASP A 135 2.65 -9.18 8.68
CA ASP A 135 3.67 -10.04 8.08
C ASP A 135 3.06 -10.75 6.87
N THR A 136 3.76 -10.65 5.75
CA THR A 136 3.33 -11.18 4.44
C THR A 136 4.17 -12.40 4.03
N THR A 137 5.01 -12.91 4.92
CA THR A 137 5.79 -14.13 4.71
C THR A 137 4.83 -15.31 4.54
N PRO A 138 5.01 -16.19 3.54
CA PRO A 138 4.18 -17.39 3.38
C PRO A 138 4.11 -18.20 4.68
N GLY A 139 2.92 -18.67 5.07
CA GLY A 139 2.70 -19.34 6.35
C GLY A 139 2.55 -18.43 7.57
N ALA A 140 2.67 -17.11 7.43
CA ALA A 140 2.52 -16.20 8.57
C ALA A 140 1.06 -16.12 9.01
N PHE A 141 0.86 -16.39 10.31
CA PHE A 141 -0.38 -16.13 11.04
C PHE A 141 -0.08 -15.40 12.35
N ILE A 142 0.34 -14.14 12.23
CA ILE A 142 0.80 -13.34 13.37
C ILE A 142 -0.10 -12.14 13.62
N SER A 143 0.01 -11.60 14.84
CA SER A 143 -0.66 -10.35 15.19
C SER A 143 -0.13 -9.20 14.34
N ALA A 144 -1.06 -8.45 13.76
CA ALA A 144 -0.78 -7.12 13.26
C ALA A 144 -0.40 -6.21 14.43
N GLY A 145 0.33 -5.13 14.13
CA GLY A 145 0.81 -4.26 15.17
C GLY A 145 1.27 -2.91 14.66
N PHE A 146 2.06 -2.26 15.50
CA PHE A 146 2.50 -0.89 15.33
C PHE A 146 4.01 -0.83 15.46
N THR A 147 4.70 -0.26 14.48
CA THR A 147 6.16 -0.14 14.47
C THR A 147 6.62 1.22 13.97
N GLU A 148 7.69 1.74 14.57
CA GLU A 148 8.42 2.91 14.05
C GLU A 148 9.44 2.51 12.98
N ALA A 149 9.94 1.28 13.09
CA ALA A 149 11.03 0.81 12.28
C ALA A 149 10.53 0.31 10.94
N THR A 150 11.16 0.80 9.86
CA THR A 150 11.13 0.17 8.55
C THR A 150 12.04 -1.06 8.60
N ASN A 151 11.61 -2.10 9.32
CA ASN A 151 12.32 -3.37 9.39
C ASN A 151 11.90 -4.25 8.21
N THR A 152 12.83 -5.02 7.64
CA THR A 152 12.55 -5.90 6.49
C THR A 152 11.67 -7.11 6.81
N SER A 153 11.44 -7.39 8.10
CA SER A 153 10.67 -8.55 8.55
C SER A 153 9.16 -8.32 8.65
N VAL A 154 8.70 -7.08 8.47
CA VAL A 154 7.28 -6.72 8.51
C VAL A 154 6.94 -5.76 7.38
N THR A 155 5.69 -5.81 6.95
CA THR A 155 5.16 -4.99 5.86
C THR A 155 4.35 -3.85 6.44
N THR A 156 4.82 -2.62 6.25
CA THR A 156 4.14 -1.38 6.68
C THR A 156 3.45 -0.62 5.54
N THR A 157 3.76 -0.99 4.30
CA THR A 157 3.30 -0.33 3.07
C THR A 157 2.26 -1.18 2.34
N GLY A 158 1.59 -0.58 1.35
CA GLY A 158 0.63 -1.27 0.49
C GLY A 158 -0.78 -1.36 1.07
N PHE A 159 -1.01 -0.82 2.26
CA PHE A 159 -2.36 -0.65 2.80
C PHE A 159 -3.12 0.40 1.99
N MET A 160 -4.40 0.13 1.75
CA MET A 160 -5.27 1.05 1.04
C MET A 160 -6.74 0.86 1.42
N MET A 161 -7.51 1.90 1.17
CA MET A 161 -8.96 1.86 1.31
C MET A 161 -9.61 1.38 0.01
N PHE A 162 -10.51 0.40 0.12
CA PHE A 162 -11.46 0.07 -0.95
C PHE A 162 -12.88 0.39 -0.45
N GLY A 163 -13.37 1.59 -0.82
CA GLY A 163 -14.56 2.16 -0.19
C GLY A 163 -14.28 2.43 1.29
N THR A 164 -14.91 1.64 2.17
CA THR A 164 -14.70 1.73 3.63
C THR A 164 -13.84 0.60 4.19
N LEU A 165 -13.41 -0.35 3.36
CA LEU A 165 -12.62 -1.52 3.77
C LEU A 165 -11.13 -1.21 3.77
N ALA A 166 -10.43 -1.62 4.83
CA ALA A 166 -8.98 -1.70 4.84
C ALA A 166 -8.51 -2.95 4.11
N MET A 167 -7.72 -2.76 3.06
CA MET A 167 -7.12 -3.83 2.27
C MET A 167 -5.61 -3.64 2.21
N TRP A 168 -4.92 -4.71 1.83
CA TRP A 168 -3.50 -4.67 1.46
C TRP A 168 -3.34 -5.06 0.00
N LYS A 169 -2.52 -4.32 -0.74
CA LYS A 169 -2.16 -4.60 -2.12
C LYS A 169 -0.80 -5.28 -2.16
N SER A 170 -0.80 -6.54 -2.58
CA SER A 170 0.42 -7.31 -2.82
C SER A 170 1.28 -6.72 -3.95
N ASN A 171 2.54 -7.15 -4.02
CA ASN A 171 3.48 -6.73 -5.08
C ASN A 171 2.98 -7.09 -6.49
N ASP A 172 2.20 -8.16 -6.64
CA ASP A 172 1.56 -8.56 -7.90
C ASP A 172 0.29 -7.74 -8.22
N GLY A 173 -0.04 -6.76 -7.38
CA GLY A 173 -1.20 -5.89 -7.54
C GLY A 173 -2.54 -6.47 -7.08
N LYS A 174 -2.55 -7.68 -6.49
CA LYS A 174 -3.78 -8.29 -5.95
C LYS A 174 -4.18 -7.59 -4.65
N LEU A 175 -5.46 -7.24 -4.53
CA LEU A 175 -6.06 -6.71 -3.30
C LEU A 175 -6.46 -7.86 -2.38
N GLN A 176 -6.06 -7.77 -1.12
CA GLN A 176 -6.30 -8.79 -0.11
C GLN A 176 -6.89 -8.18 1.16
N SER A 177 -7.74 -8.94 1.84
CA SER A 177 -8.26 -8.62 3.17
C SER A 177 -8.23 -9.89 3.99
N LEU A 178 -7.08 -10.14 4.62
CA LEU A 178 -6.80 -11.38 5.37
C LEU A 178 -6.78 -11.10 6.87
N TRP A 179 -7.68 -10.25 7.32
CA TRP A 179 -7.81 -9.86 8.73
C TRP A 179 -8.57 -10.92 9.51
N TYR A 180 -8.03 -11.32 10.65
CA TYR A 180 -8.64 -12.27 11.56
C TYR A 180 -8.68 -11.68 12.97
N ALA A 181 -9.75 -11.95 13.70
CA ALA A 181 -9.85 -11.70 15.13
C ALA A 181 -9.54 -13.01 15.87
N ALA A 182 -8.38 -13.09 16.52
CA ALA A 182 -7.96 -14.25 17.30
C ALA A 182 -8.23 -14.04 18.79
N ASN A 183 -8.77 -15.06 19.46
CA ASN A 183 -9.13 -15.00 20.87
C ASN A 183 -7.93 -14.65 21.74
N THR A 184 -8.16 -13.82 22.76
CA THR A 184 -7.24 -13.71 23.91
C THR A 184 -7.77 -14.52 25.08
N THR A 185 -7.08 -14.49 26.23
CA THR A 185 -7.59 -15.04 27.49
C THR A 185 -8.72 -14.21 28.09
N GLN A 186 -8.98 -13.01 27.59
CA GLN A 186 -10.00 -12.09 28.09
C GLN A 186 -11.19 -12.05 27.12
N GLU A 187 -12.40 -12.27 27.66
CA GLU A 187 -13.62 -12.22 26.87
C GLU A 187 -13.83 -10.84 26.24
N GLY A 188 -14.26 -10.83 24.97
CA GLY A 188 -14.50 -9.58 24.24
C GLY A 188 -13.24 -8.84 23.80
N LEU A 189 -12.06 -9.44 23.98
CA LEU A 189 -10.78 -8.91 23.55
C LEU A 189 -10.09 -9.90 22.59
N TYR A 190 -9.65 -9.39 21.44
CA TYR A 190 -9.05 -10.20 20.38
C TYR A 190 -7.77 -9.53 19.88
N HIS A 191 -6.80 -10.34 19.47
CA HIS A 191 -5.72 -9.86 18.61
C HIS A 191 -6.24 -9.67 17.19
N LEU A 192 -5.91 -8.55 16.56
CA LEU A 192 -6.02 -8.44 15.11
C LEU A 192 -4.82 -9.18 14.50
N LYS A 193 -5.07 -10.22 13.72
CA LYS A 193 -4.05 -10.99 12.99
C LYS A 193 -4.19 -10.80 11.48
N TRP A 194 -3.07 -11.00 10.78
CA TRP A 194 -3.04 -11.17 9.33
C TRP A 194 -2.71 -12.62 9.01
N ASN A 195 -3.57 -13.28 8.23
CA ASN A 195 -3.41 -14.69 7.87
C ASN A 195 -3.06 -14.85 6.38
N VAL A 196 -1.78 -14.98 6.07
CA VAL A 196 -1.29 -15.04 4.68
C VAL A 196 -1.89 -16.21 3.90
N ASP A 197 -2.03 -17.36 4.55
CA ASP A 197 -2.52 -18.59 3.91
C ASP A 197 -4.05 -18.64 3.85
N ASN A 198 -4.73 -17.70 4.50
CA ASN A 198 -6.18 -17.60 4.58
C ASN A 198 -6.85 -18.92 5.04
N THR A 199 -6.18 -19.63 5.94
CA THR A 199 -6.69 -20.85 6.57
C THR A 199 -7.64 -20.49 7.72
N ILE A 200 -8.60 -21.37 7.99
CA ILE A 200 -9.43 -21.21 9.18
C ILE A 200 -8.66 -21.83 10.35
N GLU A 201 -8.49 -21.05 11.41
CA GLU A 201 -7.88 -21.49 12.68
C GLU A 201 -8.99 -21.56 13.73
N ASP A 202 -8.96 -22.57 14.60
CA ASP A 202 -10.04 -22.83 15.57
C ASP A 202 -10.26 -21.67 16.56
N ASP A 203 -9.22 -20.86 16.82
CA ASP A 203 -9.22 -19.75 17.76
C ASP A 203 -9.34 -18.37 17.09
N ALA A 204 -9.62 -18.32 15.78
CA ALA A 204 -9.71 -17.07 15.04
C ALA A 204 -10.84 -17.03 14.04
N THR A 205 -11.48 -15.86 13.95
CA THR A 205 -12.58 -15.62 13.01
C THR A 205 -12.17 -14.59 11.97
N PRO A 206 -12.42 -14.82 10.65
CA PRO A 206 -12.20 -13.81 9.63
C PRO A 206 -13.05 -12.56 9.91
N VAL A 207 -12.46 -11.38 9.74
CA VAL A 207 -13.15 -10.09 9.94
C VAL A 207 -12.91 -9.12 8.79
N ALA A 208 -13.85 -8.20 8.58
CA ALA A 208 -13.67 -7.07 7.70
C ALA A 208 -13.33 -5.82 8.51
N LEU A 209 -12.16 -5.24 8.29
CA LEU A 209 -11.75 -4.00 8.96
C LEU A 209 -12.29 -2.79 8.17
N LYS A 210 -13.12 -1.95 8.81
CA LYS A 210 -13.81 -0.83 8.15
C LYS A 210 -13.70 0.48 8.91
N ASN A 211 -13.64 1.62 8.21
CA ASN A 211 -13.56 2.95 8.83
C ASN A 211 -14.92 3.62 9.13
N VAL A 212 -16.00 2.84 9.19
CA VAL A 212 -17.34 3.35 9.51
C VAL A 212 -17.64 3.00 10.97
N GLN A 213 -17.96 4.02 11.76
CA GLN A 213 -18.52 3.81 13.09
C GLN A 213 -20.01 3.48 12.94
N TYR A 214 -20.46 2.38 13.54
CA TYR A 214 -21.90 2.10 13.65
C TYR A 214 -22.52 3.18 14.56
N LYS A 215 -23.31 4.08 13.99
CA LYS A 215 -24.22 4.93 14.78
C LYS A 215 -25.39 4.04 15.19
N HIS A 216 -25.43 3.61 16.45
CA HIS A 216 -26.66 3.05 17.00
C HIS A 216 -27.71 4.16 16.93
N GLY A 217 -28.77 3.95 16.14
CA GLY A 217 -29.85 4.91 15.98
C GLY A 217 -30.45 5.19 17.36
N MET A 218 -30.29 6.42 17.85
CA MET A 218 -31.10 6.91 18.95
C MET A 218 -32.51 7.09 18.38
N HIS A 219 -33.39 6.12 18.67
CA HIS A 219 -34.84 6.28 18.59
C HIS A 219 -35.33 6.89 19.90
#